data_AF-A0A965HNG2-F1
#
_entry.id   AF-A0A965HNG2-F1
#
_cell.length_a   1.000
_cell.length_b   1.000
_cell.length_c   1.000
_cell.angle_alpha   90.00
_cell.angle_beta   90.00
_cell.angle_gamma   90.00
#
_symmetry.space_group_name_H-M   'P 1'
#
loop_
_entity.id
_entity.type
_entity.pdbx_description
1 polymer ?
#
loop_
_entity_poly.entity_id
_entity_poly.type
_entity_poly.pdbx_seq_one_letter_code
_entity_poly.pdbx_strand_id
1 'polypeptide(L)'
;DPVRALIRLGDHVSNFERELKDCIGDVPMHQHEWDAIISWTVNVGSSAACKSTLVRKLKTGDYSGACAELLRWDKFQGRTLPGLTKRRQDEYRKCIGGTT
;
A
#
# COMPACT_ATOMS: atom_id res chain seq x y z
N ASP A 1 13.18 17.33 -25.94
CA ASP A 1 13.43 17.94 -24.63
C ASP A 1 12.73 17.14 -23.53
N PRO A 2 13.44 16.40 -22.67
CA PRO A 2 12.84 15.38 -21.80
C PRO A 2 12.39 15.97 -20.45
N VAL A 3 11.29 16.71 -20.45
CA VAL A 3 10.72 17.33 -19.22
C VAL A 3 9.47 16.61 -18.70
N ARG A 4 8.88 15.69 -19.50
CA ARG A 4 7.56 15.10 -19.17
C ARG A 4 7.57 13.86 -18.28
N ALA A 5 8.69 13.13 -18.15
CA ALA A 5 8.67 11.84 -17.43
C ALA A 5 8.55 12.01 -15.90
N LEU A 6 9.23 12.99 -15.31
CA LEU A 6 9.21 13.24 -13.87
C LEU A 6 7.86 13.82 -13.40
N ILE A 7 7.29 14.75 -14.17
CA ILE A 7 5.94 15.31 -13.90
C ILE A 7 4.89 14.19 -13.90
N ARG A 8 4.94 13.28 -14.89
CA ARG A 8 4.02 12.13 -14.97
C ARG A 8 4.12 11.18 -13.78
N LEU A 9 5.32 10.96 -13.25
CA LEU A 9 5.48 10.11 -12.07
C LEU A 9 4.84 10.75 -10.83
N GLY A 10 5.04 12.06 -10.63
CA GLY A 10 4.40 12.83 -9.56
C GLY A 10 2.87 12.80 -9.65
N ASP A 11 2.32 12.99 -10.85
CA ASP A 11 0.88 12.91 -11.09
C ASP A 11 0.33 11.51 -10.81
N HIS A 12 1.07 10.46 -11.18
CA HIS A 12 0.67 9.07 -10.92
C HIS A 12 0.55 8.75 -9.43
N VAL A 13 1.58 9.11 -8.64
CA VAL A 13 1.55 8.89 -7.19
C VAL A 13 0.41 9.69 -6.56
N SER A 14 0.21 10.93 -6.99
CA SER A 14 -0.89 11.79 -6.52
C SER A 14 -2.28 11.19 -6.81
N ASN A 15 -2.44 10.48 -7.93
CA ASN A 15 -3.70 9.80 -8.25
C ASN A 15 -3.92 8.58 -7.36
N PHE A 16 -2.91 7.73 -7.15
CA PHE A 16 -3.01 6.60 -6.22
C PHE A 16 -3.34 7.07 -4.80
N GLU A 17 -2.70 8.15 -4.35
CA GLU A 17 -2.95 8.74 -3.04
C GLU A 17 -4.39 9.21 -2.89
N ARG A 18 -4.91 9.94 -3.89
CA ARG A 18 -6.30 10.42 -3.90
C ARG A 18 -7.29 9.27 -3.89
N GLU A 19 -7.16 8.32 -4.81
CA GLU A 19 -8.08 7.19 -4.92
C GLU A 19 -8.08 6.32 -3.66
N LEU A 20 -6.91 6.11 -3.07
CA LEU A 20 -6.80 5.37 -1.82
C LEU A 20 -7.43 6.14 -0.65
N LYS A 21 -7.19 7.46 -0.56
CA LYS A 21 -7.81 8.32 0.45
C LYS A 21 -9.33 8.29 0.34
N ASP A 22 -9.87 8.42 -0.86
CA ASP A 22 -11.32 8.42 -1.11
C ASP A 22 -11.97 7.11 -0.65
N CYS A 23 -11.31 5.97 -0.87
CA CYS A 23 -11.87 4.69 -0.48
C CYS A 23 -11.60 4.32 0.98
N ILE A 24 -10.54 4.80 1.61
CA ILE A 24 -10.29 4.60 3.05
C ILE A 24 -11.16 5.52 3.91
N GLY A 25 -11.32 6.78 3.51
CA GLY A 25 -12.03 7.82 4.27
C GLY A 25 -11.20 8.39 5.42
N ASP A 26 -11.88 8.88 6.46
CA ASP A 26 -11.27 9.57 7.61
C ASP A 26 -10.73 8.60 8.69
N VAL A 27 -10.32 7.40 8.32
CA VAL A 27 -9.74 6.43 9.27
C VAL A 27 -8.45 7.03 9.84
N PRO A 28 -8.36 7.23 11.18
CA PRO A 28 -7.15 7.77 11.79
C PRO A 28 -6.04 6.73 11.67
N MET A 29 -4.83 7.18 11.35
CA MET A 29 -3.65 6.31 11.21
C MET A 29 -2.36 7.08 11.46
N HIS A 30 -1.31 6.36 11.82
CA HIS A 30 0.03 6.90 11.90
C HIS A 30 0.64 7.09 10.50
N GLN A 31 1.58 8.03 10.37
CA GLN A 31 2.25 8.31 9.10
C GLN A 31 2.93 7.06 8.51
N HIS A 32 3.53 6.22 9.36
CA HIS A 32 4.22 5.01 8.91
C HIS A 32 3.27 3.96 8.33
N GLU A 33 2.03 3.89 8.82
CA GLU A 33 0.97 3.04 8.27
C GLU A 33 0.58 3.54 6.88
N TRP A 34 0.27 4.84 6.76
CA TRP A 34 -0.09 5.47 5.49
C TRP A 34 0.97 5.26 4.41
N ASP A 35 2.22 5.56 4.74
CA ASP A 35 3.32 5.42 3.80
C ASP A 35 3.50 3.98 3.31
N ALA A 36 3.36 2.99 4.19
CA ALA A 36 3.48 1.58 3.83
C ALA A 36 2.34 1.15 2.89
N ILE A 37 1.12 1.57 3.19
CA ILE A 37 -0.07 1.24 2.39
C ILE A 37 0.00 1.92 1.02
N ILE A 38 0.47 3.17 0.95
CA ILE A 38 0.68 3.86 -0.34
C ILE A 38 1.77 3.16 -1.16
N SER A 39 2.90 2.80 -0.55
CA SER A 39 3.99 2.08 -1.25
C SER A 39 3.51 0.76 -1.86
N TRP A 40 2.68 0.03 -1.13
CA TRP A 40 2.00 -1.18 -1.59
C TRP A 40 0.99 -0.87 -2.70
N THR A 41 0.17 0.17 -2.54
CA THR A 41 -0.89 0.57 -3.49
C THR A 41 -0.33 0.94 -4.85
N VAL A 42 0.81 1.64 -4.92
CA VAL A 42 1.47 1.96 -6.21
C VAL A 42 1.90 0.68 -6.95
N ASN A 43 2.12 -0.43 -6.24
CA ASN A 43 2.47 -1.71 -6.86
C ASN A 43 1.25 -2.54 -7.29
N VAL A 44 0.16 -2.53 -6.53
CA VAL A 44 -1.04 -3.37 -6.81
C VAL A 44 -2.17 -2.63 -7.52
N GLY A 45 -2.15 -1.30 -7.49
CA GLY A 45 -3.18 -0.39 -7.99
C GLY A 45 -4.31 -0.11 -6.99
N SER A 46 -4.88 1.10 -7.02
CA SER A 46 -5.92 1.53 -6.07
C SER A 46 -7.16 0.65 -6.09
N SER A 47 -7.61 0.19 -7.27
CA SER A 47 -8.80 -0.67 -7.37
C SER A 47 -8.65 -1.97 -6.58
N ALA A 48 -7.47 -2.59 -6.63
CA ALA A 48 -7.17 -3.79 -5.85
C ALA A 48 -7.00 -3.45 -4.36
N ALA A 49 -6.32 -2.34 -4.05
CA ALA A 49 -6.13 -1.87 -2.68
C ALA A 49 -7.46 -1.58 -1.98
N CYS A 50 -8.36 -0.81 -2.59
CA CYS A 50 -9.66 -0.43 -2.05
C CYS A 50 -10.60 -1.62 -1.79
N LYS A 51 -10.48 -2.69 -2.59
CA LYS A 51 -11.27 -3.93 -2.42
C LYS A 51 -10.63 -4.96 -1.48
N SER A 52 -9.43 -4.66 -0.97
CA SER A 52 -8.65 -5.60 -0.18
C SER A 52 -9.23 -5.84 1.22
N THR A 53 -8.87 -6.98 1.79
CA THR A 53 -9.09 -7.25 3.23
C THR A 53 -8.35 -6.24 4.10
N LEU A 54 -7.19 -5.73 3.66
CA LEU A 54 -6.41 -4.72 4.38
C LEU A 54 -7.25 -3.47 4.65
N VAL A 55 -7.85 -2.87 3.61
CA VAL A 55 -8.68 -1.66 3.75
C VAL A 55 -9.92 -1.94 4.61
N ARG A 56 -10.53 -3.12 4.49
CA ARG A 56 -11.64 -3.53 5.34
C ARG A 56 -11.24 -3.57 6.83
N LYS A 57 -10.05 -4.10 7.16
CA LYS A 57 -9.54 -4.16 8.53
C LYS A 57 -9.19 -2.77 9.09
N LEU A 58 -8.59 -1.90 8.28
CA LEU A 58 -8.34 -0.50 8.67
C LEU A 58 -9.63 0.19 9.10
N LYS A 59 -10.69 0.06 8.29
CA LYS A 59 -11.99 0.67 8.59
C LYS A 59 -12.66 0.13 9.86
N THR A 60 -12.27 -1.05 10.32
CA THR A 60 -12.76 -1.64 11.57
C THR A 60 -11.81 -1.42 12.74
N GLY A 61 -10.73 -0.64 12.57
CA GLY A 61 -9.73 -0.36 13.61
C GLY A 61 -8.76 -1.50 13.90
N ASP A 62 -8.71 -2.53 13.05
CA ASP A 62 -7.75 -3.64 13.16
C ASP A 62 -6.47 -3.29 12.39
N TYR A 63 -5.68 -2.35 12.95
CA TYR A 63 -4.47 -1.84 12.30
C TYR A 63 -3.37 -2.89 12.18
N SER A 64 -3.12 -3.66 13.23
CA SER A 64 -2.11 -4.74 13.21
C SER A 64 -2.50 -5.83 12.22
N GLY A 65 -3.77 -6.24 12.21
CA GLY A 65 -4.29 -7.18 11.25
C GLY A 65 -4.31 -6.63 9.82
N ALA A 66 -4.50 -5.32 9.62
CA ALA A 66 -4.38 -4.67 8.32
C ALA A 66 -2.94 -4.72 7.81
N CYS A 67 -1.95 -4.33 8.63
CA CYS A 67 -0.54 -4.43 8.27
C CYS A 67 -0.16 -5.87 7.90
N ALA A 68 -0.62 -6.87 8.65
CA ALA A 68 -0.34 -8.28 8.37
C ALA A 68 -0.89 -8.75 7.00
N GLU A 69 -1.95 -8.13 6.47
CA GLU A 69 -2.47 -8.47 5.13
C GLU A 69 -1.46 -8.15 4.02
N LEU A 70 -0.52 -7.21 4.21
CA LEU A 70 0.52 -6.89 3.22
C LEU A 70 1.32 -8.14 2.83
N LEU A 71 1.61 -9.02 3.79
CA LEU A 71 2.39 -10.24 3.59
C LEU A 71 1.75 -11.23 2.62
N ARG A 72 0.45 -11.09 2.32
CA ARG A 72 -0.28 -11.96 1.40
C ARG A 72 -0.15 -11.56 -0.07
N TRP A 73 0.38 -10.37 -0.34
CA TRP A 73 0.49 -9.79 -1.69
C TRP A 73 1.85 -10.05 -2.32
N ASP A 74 2.29 -11.31 -2.27
CA ASP A 74 3.60 -11.76 -2.77
C ASP A 74 3.53 -12.72 -3.96
N LYS A 75 2.32 -12.95 -4.49
CA LYS A 75 2.07 -13.91 -5.58
C LYS A 75 1.82 -13.23 -6.91
N PHE A 76 2.33 -13.83 -7.98
CA PHE A 76 1.97 -13.55 -9.36
C PHE A 76 1.61 -14.85 -10.07
N GLN A 77 0.45 -14.89 -10.74
CA GLN A 77 -0.07 -16.11 -11.37
C GLN A 77 -0.07 -17.34 -10.43
N GLY A 78 -0.45 -17.12 -9.17
CA GLY A 78 -0.52 -18.17 -8.15
C GLY A 78 0.81 -18.60 -7.53
N ARG A 79 1.95 -18.10 -8.02
CA ARG A 79 3.28 -18.44 -7.50
C ARG A 79 3.84 -17.30 -6.67
N THR A 80 4.40 -17.63 -5.51
CA THR A 80 5.15 -16.67 -4.69
C THR A 80 6.41 -16.23 -5.41
N LEU A 81 6.65 -14.92 -5.44
CA LEU A 81 7.85 -14.32 -6.01
C LEU A 81 8.74 -13.78 -4.89
N PRO A 82 9.99 -14.24 -4.73
CA PRO A 82 10.88 -13.82 -3.65
C PRO A 82 11.06 -12.30 -3.55
N GLY A 83 11.13 -11.61 -4.69
CA GLY A 83 11.23 -10.15 -4.72
C GLY A 83 10.00 -9.44 -4.17
N LEU A 84 8.79 -9.96 -4.44
CA LEU A 84 7.56 -9.44 -3.85
C LEU A 84 7.51 -9.77 -2.35
N THR A 85 7.88 -10.99 -1.95
CA THR A 85 7.92 -11.37 -0.53
C THR A 85 8.79 -10.43 0.28
N LYS A 86 10.01 -10.14 -0.19
CA LYS A 86 10.91 -9.18 0.46
C LYS A 86 10.27 -7.79 0.56
N ARG A 87 9.71 -7.28 -0.55
CA ARG A 87 9.04 -5.98 -0.58
C ARG A 87 7.87 -5.90 0.40
N ARG A 88 7.03 -6.94 0.48
CA ARG A 88 5.89 -7.01 1.41
C ARG A 88 6.35 -7.07 2.87
N GLN A 89 7.46 -7.74 3.16
CA GLN A 89 8.04 -7.75 4.51
C GLN A 89 8.54 -6.36 4.92
N ASP A 90 9.18 -5.63 4.01
CA ASP A 90 9.66 -4.26 4.29
C ASP A 90 8.47 -3.29 4.51
N GLU A 91 7.45 -3.36 3.66
CA GLU A 91 6.20 -2.60 3.83
C GLU A 91 5.49 -2.97 5.15
N TYR A 92 5.44 -4.26 5.51
CA TYR A 92 4.87 -4.71 6.79
C TYR A 92 5.64 -4.14 7.98
N ARG A 93 6.99 -4.24 7.99
CA ARG A 93 7.83 -3.67 9.05
C ARG A 93 7.58 -2.18 9.22
N LYS A 94 7.53 -1.43 8.12
CA LYS A 94 7.19 0.00 8.14
C LYS A 94 5.79 0.24 8.72
N CYS A 95 4.81 -0.55 8.27
CA CYS A 95 3.42 -0.42 8.71
C CYS A 95 3.27 -0.59 10.23
N ILE A 96 3.95 -1.56 10.84
CA ILE A 96 3.91 -1.78 12.30
C ILE A 96 4.83 -0.85 13.10
N GLY A 97 5.47 0.14 12.46
CA GLY A 97 6.38 1.08 13.12
C GLY A 97 7.77 0.52 13.42
N GLY A 98 8.19 -0.57 12.78
CA GLY A 98 9.54 -1.10 12.88
C GLY A 98 10.55 -0.17 12.19
N THR A 99 11.70 0.05 12.81
CA THR A 99 12.85 0.72 12.19
C THR A 99 13.48 -0.18 11.13
N THR A 100 13.57 0.32 9.90
CA THR A 100 14.27 -0.32 8.77
C THR A 100 15.74 -0.56 9.06
#